data_AF-A0A7Z9JGA0-F1
#
_entry.id   AF-A0A7Z9JGA0-F1
#
_cell.length_a   1.000
_cell.length_b   1.000
_cell.length_c   1.000
_cell.angle_alpha   90.00
_cell.angle_beta   90.00
_cell.angle_gamma   90.00
#
_symmetry.space_group_name_H-M   'P 1'
#
loop_
_entity.id
_entity.type
_entity.pdbx_description
1 polymer ?
#
loop_
_entity_poly.entity_id
_entity_poly.type
_entity_poly.pdbx_seq_one_letter_code
_entity_poly.pdbx_strand_id
1 'polypeptide(L)'
;RIFCRSEGSLGVTTSATLQCVPIPTNQELVLLCFDSFDDALRCGASLCKHKPTAVETVDELVLKTLRKDSSWSTISPLLGGARDDTNAILFVECNNNSIRNLQNA
;
A
#
# COMPACT_ATOMS: atom_id res chain seq x y z
N ARG A 1 -9.21 -25.24 8.01
CA ARG A 1 -8.61 -24.99 6.67
C ARG A 1 -7.26 -25.69 6.65
N ILE A 2 -7.14 -26.85 5.99
CA ILE A 2 -5.90 -27.67 6.02
C ILE A 2 -4.98 -27.31 4.84
N PHE A 3 -5.56 -27.04 3.66
CA PHE A 3 -4.79 -26.75 2.45
C PHE A 3 -4.30 -25.30 2.32
N CYS A 4 -4.98 -24.32 2.92
CA CYS A 4 -4.53 -22.92 2.85
C CYS A 4 -3.18 -22.77 3.57
N ARG A 5 -2.18 -22.17 2.88
CA ARG A 5 -0.79 -22.02 3.35
C ARG A 5 -0.01 -23.33 3.52
N SER A 6 -0.44 -24.43 2.88
CA SER A 6 0.37 -25.67 2.89
C SER A 6 1.65 -25.56 2.07
N GLU A 7 1.76 -24.56 1.19
CA GLU A 7 2.92 -24.32 0.33
C GLU A 7 3.33 -25.57 -0.47
N GLY A 8 2.36 -26.45 -0.78
CA GLY A 8 2.58 -27.69 -1.53
C GLY A 8 2.94 -28.92 -0.69
N SER A 9 3.24 -28.75 0.61
CA SER A 9 3.62 -29.88 1.49
C SER A 9 2.49 -30.88 1.73
N LEU A 10 1.23 -30.45 1.58
CA LEU A 10 0.04 -31.27 1.80
C LEU A 10 -0.66 -31.69 0.50
N GLY A 11 -0.03 -31.42 -0.65
CA GLY A 11 -0.56 -31.70 -1.98
C GLY A 11 -0.71 -30.45 -2.85
N VAL A 12 -1.16 -30.67 -4.09
CA VAL A 12 -1.27 -29.64 -5.13
C VAL A 12 -2.72 -29.20 -5.28
N THR A 13 -2.99 -27.89 -5.17
CA THR A 13 -4.33 -27.32 -5.42
C THR A 13 -4.52 -27.16 -6.93
N THR A 14 -5.52 -27.85 -7.49
CA THR A 14 -5.82 -27.80 -8.94
C THR A 14 -6.92 -26.81 -9.30
N SER A 15 -7.82 -26.49 -8.36
CA SER A 15 -8.89 -25.51 -8.54
C SER A 15 -9.31 -24.91 -7.20
N ALA A 16 -9.89 -23.71 -7.24
CA ALA A 16 -10.47 -23.04 -6.09
C ALA A 16 -11.69 -22.22 -6.53
N THR A 17 -12.79 -22.31 -5.78
CA THR A 17 -13.92 -21.39 -5.91
C THR A 17 -13.68 -20.20 -4.99
N LEU A 18 -13.67 -18.99 -5.55
CA LEU A 18 -13.39 -17.75 -4.82
C LEU A 18 -14.64 -16.89 -4.72
N GLN A 19 -14.81 -16.23 -3.58
CA GLN A 19 -15.80 -15.16 -3.44
C GLN A 19 -15.21 -13.88 -4.03
N CYS A 20 -15.76 -13.42 -5.14
CA CYS A 20 -15.36 -12.16 -5.76
C CYS A 20 -16.11 -10.97 -5.13
N VAL A 21 -15.53 -9.78 -5.28
CA VAL A 21 -16.16 -8.49 -4.98
C VAL A 21 -16.44 -7.73 -6.29
N PRO A 22 -17.42 -6.81 -6.33
CA PRO A 22 -17.65 -5.95 -7.48
C PRO A 22 -16.43 -5.09 -7.82
N ILE A 23 -16.25 -4.77 -9.10
CA ILE A 23 -15.23 -3.83 -9.56
C ILE A 23 -15.62 -2.41 -9.08
N PRO A 24 -14.74 -1.68 -8.37
CA PRO A 24 -15.03 -0.32 -7.93
C PRO A 24 -15.12 0.62 -9.13
N THR A 25 -16.03 1.60 -9.07
CA THR A 25 -16.16 2.63 -10.13
C THR A 25 -15.00 3.62 -10.10
N ASN A 26 -14.53 3.95 -8.89
CA ASN A 26 -13.40 4.83 -8.64
C ASN A 26 -12.40 4.12 -7.73
N GLN A 27 -11.13 4.23 -8.07
CA GLN A 27 -10.02 3.74 -7.28
C GLN A 27 -8.89 4.77 -7.35
N GLU A 28 -8.39 5.18 -6.20
CA GLU A 28 -7.36 6.21 -6.05
C GLU A 28 -6.24 5.68 -5.16
N LEU A 29 -5.01 6.03 -5.52
CA LEU A 29 -3.81 5.73 -4.76
C LEU A 29 -3.14 7.04 -4.34
N VAL A 30 -2.97 7.23 -3.04
CA VAL A 30 -2.31 8.40 -2.46
C VAL A 30 -0.96 7.98 -1.88
N LEU A 31 0.09 8.70 -2.24
CA LEU A 31 1.43 8.52 -1.69
C LEU A 31 1.68 9.62 -0.67
N LEU A 32 1.79 9.25 0.60
CA LEU A 32 2.16 10.15 1.69
C LEU A 32 3.63 9.93 2.02
N CYS A 33 4.45 10.97 1.87
CA CYS A 33 5.88 10.92 2.09
C CYS A 33 6.22 11.46 3.48
N PHE A 34 7.07 10.74 4.21
CA PHE A 34 7.51 11.07 5.57
C PHE A 34 9.03 11.02 5.66
N ASP A 35 9.59 11.83 6.54
CA ASP A 35 11.02 11.80 6.94
C ASP A 35 11.32 10.73 8.00
N SER A 36 10.28 10.10 8.56
CA SER A 36 10.34 9.07 9.60
C SER A 36 9.39 7.90 9.30
N PHE A 37 9.89 6.68 9.46
CA PHE A 37 9.07 5.47 9.33
C PHE A 37 8.05 5.33 10.45
N ASP A 38 8.36 5.79 11.67
CA ASP A 38 7.41 5.77 12.80
C ASP A 38 6.21 6.69 12.52
N ASP A 39 6.44 7.86 11.93
CA ASP A 39 5.37 8.80 11.60
C ASP A 39 4.45 8.24 10.50
N ALA A 40 5.03 7.58 9.50
CA ALA A 40 4.26 6.87 8.48
C ALA A 40 3.36 5.79 9.10
N LEU A 41 3.87 4.99 10.04
CA LEU A 41 3.09 3.95 10.73
C LEU A 41 1.97 4.53 11.60
N ARG A 42 2.24 5.61 12.35
CA ARG A 42 1.23 6.30 13.17
C ARG A 42 0.11 6.90 12.32
N CYS A 43 0.47 7.50 11.17
CA CYS A 43 -0.48 8.00 10.21
C CYS A 43 -1.32 6.86 9.63
N GLY A 44 -0.69 5.77 9.17
CA GLY A 44 -1.37 4.59 8.65
C GLY A 44 -2.36 3.97 9.63
N ALA A 45 -1.96 3.81 10.89
CA ALA A 45 -2.84 3.32 11.95
C ALA A 45 -4.07 4.22 12.17
N SER A 46 -3.90 5.53 12.02
CA SER A 46 -5.00 6.49 12.11
C SER A 46 -5.94 6.39 10.90
N LEU A 47 -5.37 6.28 9.70
CA LEU A 47 -6.13 6.15 8.44
C LEU A 47 -6.94 4.86 8.36
N CYS A 48 -6.48 3.77 8.96
CA CYS A 48 -7.23 2.50 9.03
C CYS A 48 -8.64 2.67 9.61
N LYS A 49 -8.90 3.69 10.44
CA LYS A 49 -10.23 4.00 10.99
C LYS A 49 -11.25 4.35 9.89
N HIS A 50 -10.79 4.88 8.76
CA HIS A 50 -11.63 5.26 7.61
C HIS A 50 -11.85 4.11 6.62
N LYS A 51 -11.30 2.93 6.91
CA LYS A 51 -11.41 1.71 6.09
C LYS A 51 -10.97 1.94 4.63
N PRO A 52 -9.72 2.41 4.39
CA PRO A 52 -9.12 2.33 3.06
C PRO A 52 -9.12 0.89 2.54
N THR A 53 -9.02 0.72 1.23
CA THR A 53 -8.92 -0.60 0.60
C THR A 53 -7.59 -1.27 0.95
N ALA A 54 -6.50 -0.49 0.96
CA ALA A 54 -5.17 -0.94 1.36
C ALA A 54 -4.37 0.20 2.00
N VAL A 55 -3.47 -0.16 2.91
CA VAL A 55 -2.46 0.73 3.50
C VAL A 55 -1.17 -0.05 3.56
N GLU A 56 -0.18 0.37 2.78
CA GLU A 56 1.12 -0.29 2.68
C GLU A 56 2.22 0.73 2.94
N THR A 57 3.30 0.33 3.63
CA THR A 57 4.40 1.25 3.95
C THR A 57 5.72 0.71 3.40
N VAL A 58 6.50 1.61 2.82
CA VAL A 58 7.88 1.36 2.39
C VAL A 58 8.82 2.13 3.30
N ASP A 59 9.82 1.45 3.83
CA ASP A 59 10.80 2.02 4.75
C ASP A 59 12.01 2.63 4.05
N GLU A 60 12.89 3.24 4.85
CA GLU A 60 14.10 3.89 4.38
C GLU A 60 15.11 2.92 3.75
N LEU A 61 15.12 1.66 4.15
CA LEU A 61 16.08 0.67 3.66
C LEU A 61 15.74 0.28 2.22
N VAL A 62 14.46 0.07 1.95
CA VAL A 62 13.95 -0.15 0.59
C VAL A 62 14.18 1.10 -0.26
N LEU A 63 13.88 2.31 0.24
CA LEU A 63 14.13 3.55 -0.50
C LEU A 63 15.62 3.79 -0.80
N LYS A 64 16.51 3.50 0.13
CA LYS A 64 17.97 3.56 -0.08
C LYS A 64 18.43 2.61 -1.19
N THR A 65 17.77 1.47 -1.31
CA THR A 65 18.04 0.51 -2.39
C THR A 65 17.48 1.01 -3.72
N LEU A 66 16.23 1.47 -3.73
CA LEU A 66 15.56 2.00 -4.92
C LEU A 66 16.28 3.22 -5.51
N ARG A 67 16.81 4.13 -4.69
CA ARG A 67 17.58 5.31 -5.14
C ARG A 67 18.82 4.98 -5.98
N LYS A 68 19.37 3.78 -5.81
CA LYS A 68 20.53 3.29 -6.57
C LYS A 68 20.13 2.50 -7.81
N ASP A 69 18.86 2.13 -7.91
CA ASP A 69 18.31 1.36 -9.01
C ASP A 69 18.02 2.28 -10.21
N SER A 70 18.14 1.75 -11.43
CA SER A 70 17.88 2.51 -12.66
C SER A 70 16.43 2.98 -12.76
N SER A 71 15.49 2.27 -12.11
CA SER A 71 14.07 2.62 -12.02
C SER A 71 13.79 3.89 -11.19
N TRP A 72 14.75 4.38 -10.39
CA TRP A 72 14.56 5.59 -9.59
C TRP A 72 14.17 6.83 -10.41
N SER A 73 14.70 6.93 -11.64
CA SER A 73 14.38 8.01 -12.57
C SER A 73 12.89 8.08 -12.92
N THR A 74 12.19 6.95 -12.89
CA THR A 74 10.75 6.84 -13.14
C THR A 74 9.92 7.06 -11.88
N ILE A 75 10.44 6.66 -10.72
CA ILE A 75 9.69 6.70 -9.44
C ILE A 75 9.81 8.07 -8.78
N SER A 76 11.01 8.65 -8.75
CA SER A 76 11.27 9.92 -8.04
C SER A 76 10.39 11.10 -8.46
N PRO A 77 9.96 11.26 -9.73
CA PRO A 77 9.02 12.31 -10.11
C PRO A 77 7.65 12.17 -9.44
N LEU A 78 7.22 10.94 -9.12
CA LEU A 78 5.95 10.68 -8.45
C LEU A 78 5.93 11.17 -6.99
N LEU A 79 7.12 11.33 -6.38
CA LEU A 79 7.28 11.86 -5.02
C LEU A 79 7.30 13.40 -4.98
N GLY A 80 7.28 14.06 -6.15
CA GLY A 80 7.27 15.51 -6.27
C GLY A 80 8.42 16.17 -5.51
N GLY A 81 8.09 17.24 -4.77
CA GLY A 81 9.07 18.00 -3.98
C GLY A 81 9.60 17.29 -2.74
N ALA A 82 8.97 16.19 -2.29
CA ALA A 82 9.38 15.48 -1.08
C ALA A 82 10.50 14.44 -1.34
N ARG A 83 10.82 14.16 -2.61
CA ARG A 83 11.70 13.04 -3.03
C ARG A 83 13.05 12.95 -2.31
N ASP A 84 13.63 14.10 -1.98
CA ASP A 84 15.00 14.21 -1.45
C ASP A 84 15.02 13.96 0.07
N ASP A 85 13.95 14.32 0.79
CA ASP A 85 13.85 14.22 2.25
C ASP A 85 13.01 13.01 2.73
N THR A 86 12.44 12.24 1.81
CA THR A 86 11.57 11.10 2.14
C THR A 86 12.37 9.90 2.65
N ASN A 87 12.07 9.41 3.86
CA ASN A 87 12.59 8.17 4.42
C ASN A 87 11.51 7.09 4.61
N ALA A 88 10.23 7.43 4.43
CA ALA A 88 9.16 6.45 4.37
C ALA A 88 8.05 6.91 3.42
N ILE A 89 7.44 5.96 2.73
CA ILE A 89 6.25 6.22 1.89
C ILE A 89 5.12 5.35 2.39
N LEU A 90 3.99 5.99 2.69
CA LEU A 90 2.73 5.32 2.96
C LEU A 90 1.86 5.37 1.71
N PHE A 91 1.54 4.20 1.17
CA PHE A 91 0.62 3.98 0.05
C PHE A 91 -0.77 3.75 0.62
N VAL A 92 -1.71 4.63 0.29
CA VAL A 92 -3.10 4.55 0.76
C VAL A 92 -4.01 4.38 -0.45
N GLU A 93 -4.62 3.22 -0.57
CA GLU A 93 -5.58 2.94 -1.64
C GLU A 93 -7.01 3.12 -1.12
N CYS A 94 -7.82 3.87 -1.86
CA CYS A 94 -9.21 4.13 -1.53
C CYS A 94 -10.11 3.85 -2.73
N ASN A 95 -11.27 3.24 -2.47
CA ASN A 95 -12.35 3.11 -3.45
C ASN A 95 -13.52 4.04 -3.11
N ASN A 96 -14.61 3.97 -3.90
CA ASN A 96 -15.82 4.78 -3.70
C ASN A 96 -16.32 4.84 -2.24
N ASN A 97 -16.27 3.72 -1.51
CA ASN A 97 -16.76 3.65 -0.13
C ASN A 97 -15.78 4.33 0.84
N SER A 98 -14.48 4.08 0.66
CA SER A 98 -13.43 4.65 1.51
C SER A 98 -13.25 6.15 1.30
N ILE A 99 -13.37 6.64 0.06
CA ILE A 99 -13.29 8.07 -0.27
C ILE A 99 -14.38 8.84 0.50
N ARG A 100 -15.61 8.33 0.52
CA ARG A 100 -16.71 8.94 1.29
C ARG A 100 -16.41 8.99 2.79
N ASN A 101 -15.75 7.99 3.35
CA ASN A 101 -15.41 7.96 4.78
C ASN A 101 -14.30 8.97 5.15
N LEU A 102 -13.42 9.29 4.21
CA LEU A 102 -12.36 10.29 4.38
C LEU A 102 -12.88 11.72 4.23
N GLN A 103 -13.85 11.95 3.33
CA GLN A 103 -14.44 13.28 3.13
C GLN A 103 -15.37 13.74 4.28
N ASN A 104 -15.90 12.79 5.04
CA ASN A 104 -16.83 13.06 6.16
C ASN A 104 -16.13 13.06 7.54
N ALA A 105 -14.79 13.05 7.56
CA ALA A 105 -13.95 13.03 8.76
C ALA A 105 -13.44 14.42 9.13
#